data_AF-A0A540LBN3-F1
#
_entry.id   AF-A0A540LBN3-F1
#
_cell.length_a   1.000
_cell.length_b   1.000
_cell.length_c   1.000
_cell.angle_alpha   90.00
_cell.angle_beta   90.00
_cell.angle_gamma   90.00
#
_symmetry.space_group_name_H-M   'P 1'
#
loop_
_entity.id
_entity.type
_entity.pdbx_description
1 polymer ?
#
loop_
_entity_poly.entity_id
_entity_poly.type
_entity_poly.pdbx_seq_one_letter_code
_entity_poly.pdbx_strand_id
1 'polypeptide(L)'
;MDSLDPAERRYLEDEDTPLVKTLKGATNGFVTGTIFGTIVATWYDVPRVERNVALPGLIRTLRMMGNYGVTFAAIGGVYIGVEQLVQNYRMKRDFINGAVGGFVAGSTVLGYRGKSISTAISAGAALAVTSALIDAGGQTTRIDNGKEYYPYTTKKRSTADS
;
A
#
# COMPACT_ATOMS: atom_id res chain seq x y z
N MET A 1 -23.55 -8.89 -28.02
CA MET A 1 -23.63 -7.74 -27.11
C MET A 1 -23.84 -8.31 -25.71
N ASP A 2 -22.76 -8.65 -25.00
CA ASP A 2 -22.87 -9.07 -23.60
C ASP A 2 -22.90 -7.80 -22.74
N SER A 3 -24.11 -7.37 -22.40
CA SER A 3 -24.29 -6.26 -21.47
C SER A 3 -23.98 -6.76 -20.06
N LEU A 4 -22.95 -6.19 -19.42
CA LEU A 4 -22.60 -6.47 -18.03
C LEU A 4 -23.84 -6.48 -17.13
N ASP A 5 -24.03 -7.58 -16.38
CA ASP A 5 -25.12 -7.77 -15.44
C ASP A 5 -25.13 -6.65 -14.38
N PRO A 6 -26.31 -6.16 -13.97
CA PRO A 6 -26.41 -5.05 -13.02
C PRO A 6 -25.79 -5.35 -11.65
N ALA A 7 -25.73 -6.63 -11.25
CA ALA A 7 -25.01 -7.05 -10.06
C ALA A 7 -23.49 -6.85 -10.21
N GLU A 8 -22.93 -7.26 -11.35
CA GLU A 8 -21.50 -7.12 -11.64
C GLU A 8 -21.08 -5.65 -11.71
N ARG A 9 -21.91 -4.78 -12.29
CA ARG A 9 -21.69 -3.32 -12.26
C ARG A 9 -21.63 -2.77 -10.84
N ARG A 10 -22.55 -3.20 -9.97
CA ARG A 10 -22.57 -2.76 -8.57
C ARG A 10 -21.34 -3.23 -7.80
N TYR A 11 -20.89 -4.46 -8.04
CA TYR A 11 -19.64 -4.97 -7.46
C TYR A 11 -18.41 -4.18 -7.94
N LEU A 12 -18.39 -3.77 -9.21
CA LEU A 12 -17.32 -2.94 -9.77
C LEU A 12 -17.31 -1.54 -9.15
N GLU A 13 -18.48 -0.92 -9.02
CA GLU A 13 -18.63 0.40 -8.38
C GLU A 13 -18.20 0.37 -6.90
N ASP A 14 -18.58 -0.67 -6.16
CA ASP A 14 -18.17 -0.85 -4.77
C ASP A 14 -16.65 -1.07 -4.65
N GLU A 15 -16.04 -1.87 -5.53
CA GLU A 15 -14.58 -2.07 -5.54
C GLU A 15 -13.76 -0.82 -5.89
N ASP A 16 -14.38 0.10 -6.63
CA ASP A 16 -13.74 1.31 -7.13
C ASP A 16 -13.81 2.50 -6.19
N THR A 17 -14.62 2.37 -5.14
CA THR A 17 -14.84 3.41 -4.15
C THR A 17 -13.53 3.76 -3.42
N PRO A 18 -13.26 5.06 -3.17
CA PRO A 18 -12.06 5.53 -2.46
C PRO A 18 -11.76 4.80 -1.15
N LEU A 19 -12.82 4.48 -0.40
CA LEU A 19 -12.76 3.74 0.85
C LEU A 19 -12.22 2.33 0.64
N VAL A 20 -12.74 1.58 -0.34
CA VAL A 20 -12.33 0.20 -0.61
C VAL A 20 -10.88 0.15 -1.10
N LYS A 21 -10.46 1.10 -1.94
CA LYS A 21 -9.06 1.20 -2.37
C LYS A 21 -8.11 1.51 -1.19
N THR A 22 -8.50 2.41 -0.30
CA THR A 22 -7.74 2.72 0.92
C THR A 22 -7.67 1.50 1.84
N LEU A 23 -8.78 0.78 2.00
CA LEU A 23 -8.86 -0.45 2.79
C LEU A 23 -8.00 -1.58 2.20
N LYS A 24 -7.99 -1.74 0.86
CA LYS A 24 -7.08 -2.65 0.15
C LYS A 24 -5.62 -2.27 0.40
N GLY A 25 -5.28 -0.98 0.31
CA GLY A 25 -3.94 -0.46 0.64
C GLY A 25 -3.53 -0.78 2.08
N ALA A 26 -4.42 -0.55 3.05
CA ALA A 26 -4.20 -0.86 4.45
C ALA A 26 -4.08 -2.37 4.71
N THR A 27 -4.89 -3.19 4.03
CA THR A 27 -4.88 -4.65 4.17
C THR A 27 -3.58 -5.24 3.62
N ASN A 28 -3.16 -4.81 2.43
CA ASN A 28 -1.88 -5.23 1.85
C ASN A 28 -0.71 -4.80 2.74
N GLY A 29 -0.73 -3.55 3.22
CA GLY A 29 0.22 -3.06 4.20
C GLY A 29 0.25 -3.91 5.47
N PHE A 30 -0.92 -4.31 6.00
CA PHE A 30 -1.02 -5.17 7.18
C PHE A 30 -0.37 -6.54 6.97
N VAL A 31 -0.67 -7.20 5.83
CA VAL A 31 -0.09 -8.51 5.49
C VAL A 31 1.43 -8.40 5.34
N THR A 32 1.92 -7.43 4.56
CA THR A 32 3.35 -7.19 4.41
C THR A 32 4.03 -6.86 5.73
N GLY A 33 3.41 -6.02 6.56
CA GLY A 33 3.93 -5.67 7.88
C GLY A 33 3.96 -6.83 8.86
N THR A 34 3.01 -7.76 8.76
CA THR A 34 3.00 -8.99 9.57
C THR A 34 4.14 -9.90 9.17
N ILE A 35 4.37 -10.11 7.87
CA ILE A 35 5.52 -10.89 7.35
C ILE A 35 6.85 -10.23 7.75
N PHE A 36 6.96 -8.92 7.63
CA PHE A 36 8.17 -8.22 8.08
C PHE A 36 8.36 -8.36 9.60
N GLY A 37 7.26 -8.26 10.35
CA GLY A 37 7.26 -8.45 11.80
C GLY A 37 7.66 -9.85 12.25
N THR A 38 7.31 -10.90 11.49
CA THR A 38 7.78 -12.28 11.79
C THR A 38 9.28 -12.40 11.60
N ILE A 39 9.83 -11.88 10.50
CA ILE A 39 11.29 -11.92 10.22
C ILE A 39 12.05 -11.20 11.33
N VAL A 40 11.59 -10.01 11.71
CA VAL A 40 12.20 -9.25 12.81
C VAL A 40 12.11 -10.03 14.12
N ALA A 41 10.97 -10.63 14.43
CA ALA A 41 10.82 -11.43 15.65
C ALA A 41 11.79 -12.63 15.67
N THR A 42 11.99 -13.30 14.52
CA THR A 42 12.97 -14.40 14.40
C THR A 42 14.40 -13.95 14.70
N TRP A 43 14.78 -12.72 14.36
CA TRP A 43 16.12 -12.21 14.63
C TRP A 43 16.33 -11.77 16.09
N TYR A 44 15.26 -11.34 16.77
CA TYR A 44 15.32 -11.00 18.18
C TYR A 44 15.24 -12.22 19.12
N ASP A 45 14.78 -13.37 18.63
CA ASP A 45 14.89 -14.67 19.30
C ASP A 45 16.32 -15.24 19.19
N VAL A 46 17.29 -14.53 19.77
CA VAL A 46 18.62 -15.09 20.09
C VAL A 46 18.44 -16.01 21.30
N PRO A 47 18.99 -17.25 21.32
CA PRO A 47 18.56 -18.34 22.19
C PRO A 47 18.86 -18.04 23.67
N ARG A 48 17.92 -17.39 24.34
CA ARG A 48 17.84 -17.43 25.79
C ARG A 48 17.09 -18.69 26.15
N VAL A 49 17.86 -19.71 26.51
CA VAL A 49 17.42 -20.80 27.38
C VAL A 49 16.74 -20.16 28.59
N GLU A 50 15.43 -19.97 28.53
CA GLU A 50 14.59 -19.80 29.69
C GLU A 50 13.53 -20.90 29.66
N ARG A 51 13.91 -22.00 30.30
CA ARG A 51 13.00 -23.04 30.77
C ARG A 51 11.77 -22.37 31.41
N ASN A 52 10.59 -22.74 30.93
CA ASN A 52 9.27 -22.54 31.56
C ASN A 52 8.50 -21.22 31.40
N VAL A 53 8.65 -20.45 30.31
CA VAL A 53 7.67 -19.37 29.99
C VAL A 53 7.49 -19.16 28.48
N ALA A 54 6.94 -20.16 27.78
CA ALA A 54 6.62 -20.04 26.34
C ALA A 54 5.50 -19.02 26.04
N LEU A 55 4.55 -18.82 26.98
CA LEU A 55 3.40 -17.92 26.83
C LEU A 55 3.80 -16.42 26.78
N PRO A 56 4.64 -15.89 27.71
CA PRO A 56 5.12 -14.52 27.63
C PRO A 56 5.94 -14.21 26.37
N GLY A 57 6.76 -15.17 25.91
CA GLY A 57 7.53 -15.04 24.67
C GLY A 57 6.62 -14.94 23.44
N LEU A 58 5.63 -15.82 23.34
CA LEU A 58 4.65 -15.80 22.26
C LEU A 58 3.85 -14.48 22.22
N ILE A 59 3.39 -13.99 23.37
CA ILE A 59 2.67 -12.71 23.46
C ILE A 59 3.57 -11.55 22.99
N ARG A 60 4.86 -11.57 23.33
CA ARG A 60 5.82 -10.55 22.90
C ARG A 60 6.02 -10.56 21.38
N THR A 61 6.14 -11.74 20.79
CA THR A 61 6.28 -11.93 19.34
C THR A 61 5.00 -11.51 18.59
N LEU A 62 3.83 -11.93 19.07
CA LEU A 62 2.54 -11.51 18.50
C LEU A 62 2.35 -9.98 18.59
N ARG A 63 2.75 -9.36 19.71
CA ARG A 63 2.66 -7.90 19.88
C ARG A 63 3.65 -7.17 18.97
N MET A 64 4.84 -7.74 18.74
CA MET A 64 5.81 -7.20 17.79
C MET A 64 5.27 -7.28 16.36
N MET A 65 4.79 -8.45 15.93
CA MET A 65 4.14 -8.65 14.64
C MET A 65 2.95 -7.70 14.43
N GLY A 66 2.06 -7.61 15.42
CA GLY A 66 0.89 -6.74 15.37
C GLY A 66 1.27 -5.26 15.27
N ASN A 67 2.29 -4.82 16.02
CA ASN A 67 2.79 -3.45 15.92
C ASN A 67 3.35 -3.15 14.52
N TYR A 68 4.08 -4.07 13.90
CA TYR A 68 4.56 -3.89 12.52
C TYR A 68 3.39 -3.90 11.53
N GLY A 69 2.49 -4.89 11.62
CA GLY A 69 1.28 -4.99 10.80
C GLY A 69 0.46 -3.70 10.81
N VAL A 70 0.13 -3.15 11.99
CA VAL A 70 -0.62 -1.89 12.11
C VAL A 70 0.12 -0.73 11.44
N THR A 71 1.45 -0.68 11.56
CA THR A 71 2.22 0.46 11.03
C THR A 71 2.35 0.44 9.52
N PHE A 72 2.55 -0.74 8.92
CA PHE A 72 2.51 -0.86 7.46
C PHE A 72 1.08 -0.72 6.92
N ALA A 73 0.06 -1.14 7.66
CA ALA A 73 -1.33 -0.86 7.32
C ALA A 73 -1.63 0.65 7.28
N ALA A 74 -1.14 1.38 8.29
CA ALA A 74 -1.26 2.83 8.34
C ALA A 74 -0.53 3.50 7.16
N ILE A 75 0.70 3.07 6.83
CA ILE A 75 1.45 3.58 5.67
C ILE A 75 0.66 3.33 4.38
N GLY A 76 0.18 2.11 4.14
CA GLY A 76 -0.56 1.75 2.94
C GLY A 76 -1.90 2.48 2.80
N GLY A 77 -2.64 2.63 3.91
CA GLY A 77 -3.89 3.38 3.94
C GLY A 77 -3.68 4.88 3.68
N VAL A 78 -2.71 5.50 4.36
CA VAL A 78 -2.42 6.94 4.17
C VAL A 78 -1.89 7.20 2.76
N TYR A 79 -1.02 6.34 2.24
CA TYR A 79 -0.48 6.44 0.88
C TYR A 79 -1.62 6.48 -0.15
N ILE A 80 -2.48 5.45 -0.17
CA ILE A 80 -3.56 5.34 -1.15
C ILE A 80 -4.62 6.43 -0.95
N GLY A 81 -4.94 6.78 0.30
CA GLY A 81 -5.91 7.85 0.58
C GLY A 81 -5.43 9.22 0.09
N VAL A 82 -4.16 9.56 0.33
CA VAL A 82 -3.57 10.83 -0.13
C VAL A 82 -3.42 10.84 -1.65
N GLU A 83 -2.95 9.75 -2.25
CA GLU A 83 -2.83 9.64 -3.70
C GLU A 83 -4.17 9.90 -4.41
N GLN A 84 -5.26 9.34 -3.88
CA GLN A 84 -6.61 9.57 -4.42
C GLN A 84 -7.08 11.02 -4.24
N LEU A 85 -6.81 11.65 -3.10
CA LEU A 85 -7.15 13.05 -2.87
C LEU A 85 -6.42 13.97 -3.86
N VAL A 86 -5.12 13.74 -4.08
CA VAL A 86 -4.32 14.52 -5.02
C VAL A 86 -4.76 14.25 -6.46
N GLN A 87 -5.06 13.00 -6.81
CA GLN A 87 -5.59 12.64 -8.12
C GLN A 87 -6.94 13.32 -8.39
N ASN A 88 -7.86 13.32 -7.42
CA ASN A 88 -9.17 13.97 -7.55
C ASN A 88 -9.02 15.50 -7.70
N TYR A 89 -8.10 16.10 -6.94
CA TYR A 89 -7.85 17.54 -7.02
C TYR A 89 -7.18 17.96 -8.34
N ARG A 90 -6.19 17.20 -8.83
CA ARG A 90 -5.41 17.56 -10.02
C ARG A 90 -5.98 17.02 -11.32
N MET A 91 -6.94 16.09 -11.26
CA MET A 91 -7.48 15.35 -12.40
C MET A 91 -6.40 14.75 -13.31
N LYS A 92 -5.23 14.44 -12.72
CA LYS A 92 -4.04 13.92 -13.39
C LYS A 92 -3.55 12.71 -12.61
N ARG A 93 -3.13 11.66 -13.32
CA ARG A 93 -2.46 10.49 -12.76
C ARG A 93 -1.00 10.53 -13.15
N ASP A 94 -0.18 11.06 -12.26
CA ASP A 94 1.26 11.18 -12.45
C ASP A 94 2.01 10.68 -11.20
N PHE A 95 3.31 10.41 -11.37
CA PHE A 95 4.22 9.99 -10.29
C PHE A 95 4.27 10.97 -9.11
N ILE A 96 3.80 12.21 -9.32
CA ILE A 96 3.73 13.25 -8.28
C ILE A 96 2.68 12.86 -7.24
N ASN A 97 1.57 12.23 -7.64
CA ASN A 97 0.55 11.76 -6.69
C ASN A 97 1.12 10.68 -5.76
N GLY A 98 1.86 9.72 -6.32
CA GLY A 98 2.57 8.69 -5.57
C GLY A 98 3.63 9.30 -4.65
N ALA A 99 4.47 10.20 -5.16
CA ALA A 99 5.49 10.87 -4.35
C ALA A 99 4.92 11.65 -3.17
N VAL A 100 3.79 12.37 -3.38
CA VAL A 100 3.08 13.08 -2.30
C VAL A 100 2.45 12.09 -1.31
N GLY A 101 1.81 11.02 -1.80
CA GLY A 101 1.28 9.94 -0.96
C GLY A 101 2.37 9.29 -0.10
N GLY A 102 3.52 8.99 -0.69
CA GLY A 102 4.70 8.42 -0.02
C GLY A 102 5.28 9.37 1.02
N PHE A 103 5.40 10.66 0.69
CA PHE A 103 5.87 11.67 1.63
C PHE A 103 4.96 11.79 2.84
N VAL A 104 3.64 11.91 2.63
CA VAL A 104 2.67 12.06 3.71
C VAL A 104 2.60 10.80 4.55
N ALA A 105 2.54 9.61 3.93
CA ALA A 105 2.53 8.35 4.66
C ALA A 105 3.80 8.15 5.51
N GLY A 106 4.97 8.45 4.97
CA GLY A 106 6.23 8.36 5.68
C GLY A 106 6.37 9.36 6.81
N SER A 107 6.09 10.64 6.52
CA SER A 107 6.22 11.71 7.51
C SER A 107 5.25 11.55 8.68
N THR A 108 3.99 11.17 8.41
CA THR A 108 2.97 11.04 9.45
C THR A 108 3.16 9.77 10.28
N VAL A 109 3.26 8.60 9.64
CA VAL A 109 3.28 7.32 10.37
C VAL A 109 4.61 7.09 11.06
N LEU A 110 5.73 7.32 10.36
CA LEU A 110 7.06 7.10 10.92
C LEU A 110 7.50 8.29 11.78
N GLY A 111 7.09 9.51 11.46
CA GLY A 111 7.30 10.68 12.32
C GLY A 111 6.59 10.56 13.66
N TYR A 112 5.34 10.10 13.68
CA TYR A 112 4.60 9.86 14.92
C TYR A 112 5.24 8.77 15.78
N ARG A 113 5.71 7.66 15.16
CA ARG A 113 6.45 6.62 15.88
C ARG A 113 7.81 7.10 16.41
N GLY A 114 8.54 7.86 15.59
CA GLY A 114 9.88 8.36 15.92
C GLY A 114 9.87 9.55 16.88
N LYS A 115 8.69 10.18 17.10
CA LYS A 115 8.52 11.40 17.91
C LYS A 115 9.52 12.51 17.54
N SER A 116 9.88 12.59 16.27
CA SER A 116 10.95 13.46 15.79
C SER A 116 10.58 14.02 14.42
N ILE A 117 10.71 15.34 14.29
CA ILE A 117 10.52 16.06 13.03
C ILE A 117 11.58 15.64 12.01
N SER A 118 12.82 15.42 12.45
CA SER A 118 13.89 14.94 11.56
C SER A 118 13.55 13.57 10.99
N THR A 119 13.01 12.66 11.80
CA THR A 119 12.56 11.34 11.35
C THR A 119 11.37 11.45 10.41
N ALA A 120 10.43 12.37 10.67
CA ALA A 120 9.30 12.62 9.79
C ALA A 120 9.77 13.08 8.39
N ILE A 121 10.68 14.05 8.34
CA ILE A 121 11.20 14.59 7.08
C ILE A 121 12.01 13.54 6.33
N SER A 122 12.92 12.84 7.01
CA SER A 122 13.77 11.83 6.37
C SER A 122 12.95 10.63 5.86
N ALA A 123 11.98 10.16 6.66
CA ALA A 123 11.12 9.04 6.28
C ALA A 123 10.17 9.42 5.14
N GLY A 124 9.57 10.62 5.20
CA GLY A 124 8.76 11.15 4.11
C GLY A 124 9.56 11.27 2.82
N ALA A 125 10.74 11.87 2.86
CA ALA A 125 11.61 12.00 1.69
C ALA A 125 12.01 10.64 1.11
N ALA A 126 12.41 9.68 1.96
CA ALA A 126 12.77 8.34 1.50
C ALA A 126 11.60 7.62 0.81
N LEU A 127 10.40 7.68 1.38
CA LEU A 127 9.21 7.07 0.80
C LEU A 127 8.73 7.79 -0.47
N ALA A 128 8.88 9.11 -0.55
CA ALA A 128 8.59 9.88 -1.75
C ALA A 128 9.52 9.50 -2.91
N VAL A 129 10.84 9.42 -2.64
CA VAL A 129 11.83 8.99 -3.63
C VAL A 129 11.56 7.55 -4.06
N THR A 130 11.27 6.67 -3.11
CA THR A 130 10.95 5.26 -3.39
C THR A 130 9.73 5.15 -4.30
N SER A 131 8.65 5.88 -3.99
CA SER A 131 7.44 5.91 -4.80
C SER A 131 7.71 6.46 -6.21
N ALA A 132 8.43 7.58 -6.31
CA ALA A 132 8.80 8.15 -7.60
C ALA A 132 9.66 7.21 -8.46
N LEU A 133 10.58 6.45 -7.83
CA LEU A 133 11.41 5.46 -8.52
C LEU A 133 10.58 4.25 -9.01
N ILE A 134 9.64 3.77 -8.19
CA ILE A 134 8.72 2.69 -8.58
C ILE A 134 7.89 3.14 -9.79
N ASP A 135 7.33 4.35 -9.75
CA ASP A 135 6.52 4.90 -10.84
C ASP A 135 7.34 5.20 -12.11
N ALA A 136 8.62 5.61 -11.97
CA ALA A 136 9.53 5.87 -13.09
C ALA A 136 10.03 4.58 -13.77
N GLY A 137 10.09 3.47 -13.05
CA GLY A 137 10.51 2.15 -13.56
C GLY A 137 9.50 1.47 -14.48
N GLY A 138 8.41 2.14 -14.86
CA GLY A 138 7.35 1.55 -15.70
C GLY A 138 6.42 0.59 -14.95
N GLN A 139 6.70 0.30 -13.68
CA GLN A 139 5.69 -0.14 -12.71
C GLN A 139 4.90 1.07 -12.23
N THR A 140 4.30 1.78 -13.18
CA THR A 140 3.29 2.79 -12.91
C THR A 140 2.35 2.25 -11.86
N THR A 141 1.94 3.09 -10.91
CA THR A 141 0.70 2.97 -10.16
C THR A 141 -0.47 2.91 -11.15
N ARG A 142 -0.54 1.80 -11.88
CA ARG A 142 -1.57 1.43 -12.82
C ARG A 142 -2.56 0.71 -11.93
N ILE A 143 -3.25 1.48 -11.10
CA ILE A 143 -4.65 1.14 -10.90
C ILE A 143 -5.33 1.56 -12.21
N ASP A 144 -5.08 0.79 -13.26
CA ASP A 144 -6.03 0.68 -14.35
C ASP A 144 -7.32 0.22 -13.68
N ASN A 145 -8.37 1.00 -13.80
CA ASN A 145 -9.69 0.49 -13.41
C ASN A 145 -10.28 -0.39 -14.53
N GLY A 146 -9.50 -0.70 -15.57
CA GLY A 146 -9.85 -1.76 -16.50
C GLY A 146 -9.82 -3.10 -15.78
N LYS A 147 -10.94 -3.54 -15.24
CA LYS A 147 -11.18 -4.99 -15.20
C LYS A 147 -11.19 -5.48 -16.64
N GLU A 148 -10.05 -5.98 -17.13
CA GLU A 148 -10.05 -6.95 -18.21
C GLU A 148 -10.36 -8.30 -17.57
N TYR A 149 -11.67 -8.57 -17.41
CA TYR A 149 -12.15 -9.88 -17.00
C TYR A 149 -12.05 -10.80 -18.23
N TYR A 150 -11.22 -11.84 -18.11
CA TYR A 150 -11.02 -12.95 -19.05
C TYR A 150 -10.16 -12.72 -20.30
N PRO A 151 -9.47 -13.79 -20.77
CA PRO A 151 -8.54 -13.72 -21.89
C PRO A 151 -9.31 -13.72 -23.21
N TYR A 152 -9.66 -12.53 -23.73
CA TYR A 152 -10.01 -12.41 -25.15
C TYR A 152 -9.25 -11.27 -25.80
N THR A 153 -8.16 -11.68 -26.46
CA THR A 153 -7.44 -11.07 -27.58
C THR A 153 -7.84 -9.65 -27.98
N THR A 154 -7.13 -8.64 -27.48
CA THR A 154 -7.14 -7.30 -28.06
C THR A 154 -6.08 -7.20 -29.18
N LYS A 155 -6.43 -7.66 -30.39
CA LYS A 155 -5.95 -6.99 -31.63
C LYS A 155 -6.71 -5.65 -31.70
N LYS A 156 -6.17 -4.50 -32.13
CA LYS A 156 -4.97 -4.18 -32.92
C LYS A 156 -4.62 -2.70 -32.64
N ARG A 157 -3.34 -2.30 -32.71
CA ARG A 157 -2.93 -0.90 -32.76
C ARG A 157 -3.01 -0.35 -34.20
N SER A 158 -3.57 0.87 -34.30
CA SER A 158 -3.52 1.95 -35.31
C SER A 158 -3.50 1.64 -36.81
N THR A 159 -4.32 2.39 -37.58
CA THR A 159 -3.86 3.56 -38.37
C THR A 159 -5.06 4.25 -39.03
N ALA A 160 -5.31 5.50 -38.65
CA ALA A 160 -5.74 6.48 -39.63
C ALA A 160 -4.45 6.98 -40.29
N ASP A 161 -4.21 6.54 -41.51
CA ASP A 161 -3.48 7.24 -42.55
C ASP A 161 -3.95 6.65 -43.89
N SER A 162 -4.82 7.41 -44.56
CA SER A 162 -5.38 7.25 -45.92
C SER A 162 -6.30 6.05 -46.22
#